data_AF-A0A6G9D444-F1
#
_entry.id   AF-A0A6G9D444-F1
#
_cell.length_a   1.000
_cell.length_b   1.000
_cell.length_c   1.000
_cell.angle_alpha   90.00
_cell.angle_beta   90.00
_cell.angle_gamma   90.00
#
_symmetry.space_group_name_H-M   'P 1'
#
loop_
_entity.id
_entity.type
_entity.pdbx_description
1 polymer ?
#
loop_
_entity_poly.entity_id
_entity_poly.type
_entity_poly.pdbx_seq_one_letter_code
_entity_poly.pdbx_strand_id
1 'polypeptide(L)'
;MHDSMQALLHDLGYAHAIAEEIRRVAAALTRNPFDEDASAALSLLVFAEAPAARAALARAMSADISDGESDHDSSEQPSEAGIR
;
A
#
# COMPACT_ATOMS: atom_id res chain seq x y z
N MET A 1 -18.86 -4.79 1.37
CA MET A 1 -17.84 -4.52 2.42
C MET A 1 -16.84 -5.68 2.60
N HIS A 2 -17.20 -6.94 2.34
CA HIS A 2 -16.20 -8.04 2.36
C HIS A 2 -15.21 -7.99 1.18
N ASP A 3 -15.68 -7.62 -0.01
CA ASP A 3 -14.83 -7.56 -1.21
C ASP A 3 -13.73 -6.48 -1.12
N SER A 4 -14.00 -5.39 -0.38
CA SER A 4 -13.02 -4.31 -0.15
C SER A 4 -11.92 -4.74 0.83
N MET A 5 -12.27 -5.39 1.95
CA MET A 5 -11.28 -5.91 2.90
C MET A 5 -10.38 -6.98 2.27
N GLN A 6 -10.95 -7.88 1.47
CA GLN A 6 -10.16 -8.91 0.78
C GLN A 6 -9.16 -8.29 -0.21
N ALA A 7 -9.56 -7.25 -0.95
CA ALA A 7 -8.67 -6.53 -1.85
C ALA A 7 -7.52 -5.82 -1.11
N LEU A 8 -7.79 -5.25 0.08
CA LEU A 8 -6.76 -4.61 0.91
C LEU A 8 -5.74 -5.63 1.44
N LEU A 9 -6.21 -6.77 1.94
CA LEU A 9 -5.33 -7.84 2.40
C LEU A 9 -4.50 -8.42 1.25
N HIS A 10 -5.08 -8.51 0.05
CA HIS A 10 -4.36 -8.91 -1.15
C HIS A 10 -3.24 -7.92 -1.49
N ASP A 11 -3.53 -6.62 -1.54
CA ASP A 11 -2.55 -5.58 -1.82
C ASP A 11 -1.42 -5.53 -0.79
N LEU A 12 -1.74 -5.70 0.50
CA LEU A 12 -0.76 -5.78 1.57
C LEU A 12 0.10 -7.06 1.46
N GLY A 13 -0.53 -8.20 1.19
CA GLY A 13 0.16 -9.48 1.02
C GLY A 13 1.11 -9.46 -0.18
N TYR A 14 0.68 -8.89 -1.30
CA TYR A 14 1.53 -8.69 -2.48
C TYR A 14 2.75 -7.82 -2.16
N ALA A 15 2.54 -6.66 -1.52
CA ALA A 15 3.63 -5.77 -1.16
C ALA A 15 4.65 -6.42 -0.22
N HIS A 16 4.15 -7.19 0.76
CA HIS A 16 4.99 -7.94 1.69
C HIS A 16 5.82 -9.01 0.98
N ALA A 17 5.20 -9.80 0.08
CA ALA A 17 5.89 -10.86 -0.65
C ALA A 17 7.05 -10.33 -1.51
N ILE A 18 6.82 -9.22 -2.24
CA ILE A 18 7.89 -8.59 -3.04
C ILE A 18 9.03 -8.08 -2.15
N ALA A 19 8.71 -7.48 -1.00
CA ALA A 19 9.74 -7.00 -0.07
C ALA A 19 10.58 -8.14 0.53
N GLU A 20 9.97 -9.28 0.86
CA GLU A 20 10.70 -10.47 1.33
C GLU A 20 11.58 -11.07 0.23
N GLU A 21 11.10 -11.16 -1.00
CA GLU A 21 11.90 -11.73 -2.09
C GLU A 21 13.10 -10.83 -2.42
N ILE A 22 12.93 -9.50 -2.41
CA ILE A 22 14.06 -8.56 -2.53
C ILE A 22 15.09 -8.78 -1.41
N ARG A 23 14.64 -8.90 -0.15
CA ARG A 23 15.54 -9.20 0.99
C ARG A 23 16.30 -10.51 0.78
N ARG A 24 15.59 -11.56 0.35
CA ARG A 24 16.16 -12.89 0.15
C ARG A 24 17.21 -12.90 -0.96
N VAL A 25 16.92 -12.28 -2.10
CA VAL A 25 17.86 -12.20 -3.23
C VAL A 25 19.05 -11.31 -2.88
N ALA A 26 18.84 -10.18 -2.21
CA ALA A 26 19.94 -9.34 -1.73
C ALA A 26 20.83 -10.07 -0.72
N ALA A 27 20.27 -10.90 0.16
CA ALA A 27 21.03 -11.73 1.08
C ALA A 27 21.84 -12.81 0.34
N ALA A 28 21.31 -13.38 -0.75
CA ALA A 28 22.06 -14.31 -1.60
C ALA A 28 23.26 -13.61 -2.26
N LEU A 29 23.07 -12.41 -2.81
CA LEU A 29 24.14 -11.60 -3.41
C LEU A 29 25.19 -11.14 -2.39
N THR A 30 24.82 -10.95 -1.13
CA THR A 30 25.77 -10.67 -0.06
C THR A 30 26.73 -11.86 0.17
N ARG A 31 26.26 -13.09 -0.05
CA ARG A 31 27.06 -14.32 0.07
C ARG A 31 27.85 -14.63 -1.20
N ASN A 32 27.28 -14.33 -2.37
CA ASN A 32 27.93 -14.45 -3.68
C ASN A 32 27.61 -13.24 -4.57
N PRO A 33 28.47 -12.21 -4.59
CA PRO A 33 28.20 -10.98 -5.33
C PRO A 33 28.31 -11.13 -6.85
N PHE A 34 28.84 -12.26 -7.34
CA PHE A 34 29.00 -12.54 -8.77
C PHE A 34 27.91 -13.48 -9.32
N ASP A 35 26.86 -13.72 -8.54
CA ASP A 35 25.70 -14.49 -8.99
C ASP A 35 24.88 -13.66 -10.00
N GLU A 36 25.07 -13.91 -11.29
CA GLU A 36 24.42 -13.19 -12.38
C GLU A 36 22.90 -13.37 -12.37
N ASP A 37 22.42 -14.57 -12.03
CA ASP A 37 20.99 -14.88 -11.96
C ASP A 37 20.33 -14.12 -10.80
N ALA A 38 20.96 -14.10 -9.62
CA ALA A 38 20.47 -13.33 -8.49
C ALA A 38 20.54 -11.81 -8.76
N SER A 39 21.55 -11.34 -9.47
CA SER A 39 21.69 -9.92 -9.88
C SER A 39 20.59 -9.52 -10.86
N ALA A 40 20.30 -10.36 -11.86
CA ALA A 40 19.21 -10.16 -12.80
C ALA A 40 17.84 -10.20 -12.11
N ALA A 41 17.62 -11.18 -11.22
CA ALA A 41 16.40 -11.30 -10.43
C ALA A 41 16.18 -10.07 -9.54
N LEU A 42 17.22 -9.60 -8.84
CA LEU A 42 17.12 -8.40 -8.00
C LEU A 42 16.79 -7.17 -8.84
N SER A 43 17.39 -7.03 -10.02
CA SER A 43 17.10 -5.92 -10.93
C SER A 43 15.63 -5.94 -11.39
N LEU A 44 15.12 -7.11 -11.79
CA LEU A 44 13.71 -7.26 -12.16
C LEU A 44 12.79 -6.92 -10.98
N LEU A 45 13.07 -7.44 -9.79
CA LEU A 45 12.28 -7.15 -8.59
C LEU A 45 12.26 -5.66 -8.25
N VAL A 46 13.41 -4.99 -8.30
CA VAL A 46 13.52 -3.56 -7.91
C VAL A 46 12.88 -2.63 -8.95
N PHE A 47 13.01 -2.93 -10.25
CA PHE A 47 12.52 -2.03 -11.29
C PHE A 47 11.11 -2.35 -11.80
N ALA A 48 10.70 -3.62 -11.81
CA ALA A 48 9.37 -4.02 -12.28
C ALA A 48 8.37 -4.17 -11.13
N GLU A 49 8.72 -4.91 -10.08
CA GLU A 49 7.77 -5.33 -9.05
C GLU A 49 7.67 -4.34 -7.87
N ALA A 50 8.79 -3.78 -7.41
CA ALA A 50 8.81 -2.87 -6.27
C ALA A 50 7.92 -1.61 -6.46
N PRO A 51 7.83 -0.99 -7.66
CA PRO A 51 6.89 0.11 -7.88
C PRO A 51 5.42 -0.32 -7.74
N ALA A 52 5.07 -1.48 -8.29
CA ALA A 52 3.70 -2.01 -8.18
C ALA A 52 3.37 -2.38 -6.73
N ALA A 53 4.28 -3.03 -6.01
CA ALA A 53 4.16 -3.33 -4.59
C ALA A 53 3.99 -2.06 -3.73
N ARG A 54 4.75 -1.01 -4.04
CA ARG A 54 4.62 0.29 -3.35
C ARG A 54 3.27 0.94 -3.62
N ALA A 55 2.77 0.87 -4.85
CA ALA A 55 1.44 1.39 -5.19
C ALA A 55 0.33 0.59 -4.48
N ALA A 56 0.42 -0.74 -4.45
CA ALA A 56 -0.52 -1.60 -3.71
C ALA A 56 -0.53 -1.27 -2.21
N LEU A 57 0.65 -1.13 -1.59
CA LEU A 57 0.76 -0.71 -0.20
C LEU A 57 0.15 0.67 0.04
N ALA A 58 0.40 1.64 -0.84
CA ALA A 58 -0.19 2.97 -0.73
C ALA A 58 -1.73 2.92 -0.77
N ARG A 59 -2.32 2.12 -1.67
CA ARG A 59 -3.78 1.91 -1.73
C ARG A 59 -4.29 1.28 -0.43
N ALA A 60 -3.60 0.28 0.09
CA ALA A 60 -3.95 -0.37 1.35
C ALA A 60 -3.95 0.63 2.52
N MET A 61 -2.93 1.50 2.60
CA MET A 61 -2.82 2.52 3.63
C MET A 61 -3.82 3.66 3.49
N SER A 62 -4.16 4.09 2.27
CA SER A 62 -5.13 5.15 2.05
C SER A 62 -6.57 4.73 2.38
N ALA A 63 -6.91 3.45 2.22
CA ALA A 63 -8.23 2.94 2.57
C ALA A 63 -8.48 2.93 4.09
N ASP A 64 -7.45 2.71 4.90
CA ASP A 64 -7.52 2.76 6.38
C ASP A 64 -7.90 4.15 6.90
N ILE A 65 -7.54 5.22 6.16
CA ILE A 65 -7.84 6.61 6.51
C ILE A 65 -9.27 7.01 6.10
N SER A 66 -9.82 6.40 5.04
CA SER A 66 -11.12 6.77 4.48
C SER A 66 -12.32 6.25 5.28
N ASP A 67 -12.17 5.17 6.06
CA ASP A 67 -13.25 4.62 6.90
C ASP A 67 -13.47 5.43 8.20
N GLY A 68 -12.66 6.47 8.45
CA GLY A 68 -12.74 7.35 9.62
C GLY A 68 -13.44 8.71 9.39
N GLU A 69 -13.77 9.07 8.15
CA GLU A 69 -14.47 10.33 7.80
C GLU A 69 -15.89 10.04 7.30
N SER A 70 -16.72 9.46 8.15
CA SER A 70 -18.17 9.40 7.94
C SER A 70 -18.84 9.40 9.31
N ASP A 71 -19.02 10.61 9.86
CA ASP A 71 -20.16 11.01 10.70
C ASP A 71 -19.82 12.29 11.50
N HIS A 72 -19.79 13.44 10.82
CA HIS A 72 -20.24 14.68 11.47
C HIS A 72 -21.16 15.45 10.53
N ASP A 73 -22.37 14.89 10.46
CA ASP A 73 -23.66 15.58 10.49
C ASP A 73 -23.63 17.07 10.14
N SER A 74 -23.93 17.33 8.87
CA SER A 74 -24.45 18.61 8.40
C SER A 74 -25.88 18.81 8.92
N SER A 75 -26.01 19.35 10.13
CA SER A 75 -27.23 19.92 10.71
C SER A 75 -26.76 21.08 11.61
N GLU A 76 -26.98 22.38 11.38
CA GLU A 76 -28.17 23.11 10.97
C GLU A 76 -27.80 24.45 10.29
N GLN A 77 -28.65 24.91 9.37
CA GLN A 77 -28.61 26.22 8.69
C GLN A 77 -29.30 27.34 9.55
N PRO A 78 -29.32 28.61 9.12
CA PRO A 78 -29.03 29.80 9.94
C PRO A 78 -30.22 30.30 10.77
N SER A 79 -29.96 30.81 11.97
CA SER A 79 -30.99 31.56 12.72
C SER A 79 -30.92 33.05 12.38
N GLU A 80 -31.55 33.43 11.26
CA GLU A 80 -31.97 34.81 11.01
C GLU A 80 -33.35 35.04 11.64
N ALA A 81 -33.39 35.62 12.84
CA ALA A 81 -34.58 36.25 13.45
C ALA A 81 -34.10 37.02 14.69
N GLY A 82 -34.38 38.31 14.90
CA GLY A 82 -35.17 39.26 14.15
C GLY A 82 -34.92 40.65 14.73
N ILE A 83 -35.14 41.65 13.88
CA ILE A 83 -35.20 43.06 14.21
C ILE A 83 -36.34 43.28 15.21
N ARG A 84 -36.05 43.72 16.43
CA ARG A 84 -36.86 44.68 17.22
C ARG A 84 -36.00 45.38 18.26
#